data_AF-A0A4S3J2I4-F1
#
_entry.id   AF-A0A4S3J2I4-F1
#
_cell.length_a   1.000
_cell.length_b   1.000
_cell.length_c   1.000
_cell.angle_alpha   90.00
_cell.angle_beta   90.00
_cell.angle_gamma   90.00
#
_symmetry.space_group_name_H-M   'P 1'
#
loop_
_entity.id
_entity.type
_entity.pdbx_description
1 polymer ?
#
loop_
_entity_poly.entity_id
_entity_poly.type
_entity_poly.pdbx_seq_one_letter_code
_entity_poly.pdbx_strand_id
1 'polypeptide(L)'
;MQRIVSIPLAICVFLLYNILLFRWQRGHPETFRWGEKSPSTELNSNPAVNLEKPDLLQDTQNATLGFERVFAVGFGDRTDKRDAMAMAASFVRMDLDWAGERLDSTPGKHRGRPDRRGSWFAHTNVLQQIVDQKVHSALILEDDADWDITLKAQLLEFARGSRAIQSAKQAQRGRNLRPVLSSPYGDDWDMLWVGPCGITARGEQPFYAIPNDPTVPPVSRRTEYEHPAFADEEGMEQTRFFFASTGGVCTTGYAVTYEGARKILAQLSMMPSNQPVDVAYSALCGSSNDYFRCVASYPPLIGIWLQKGSSDLNSDISDSGSPPHEAYSSGIVYSTRVNAQRLAAGKQTCLAQWEDAKPSEIDSATFTSPRGHLVQMERPETKIKPSHSIASNSADAYFIRQAP
;
A
#
# COMPACT_ATOMS: atom_id res chain seq x y z
N MET A 1 -17.47 56.79 61.56
CA MET A 1 -18.64 56.22 60.83
C MET A 1 -18.33 56.29 59.34
N GLN A 2 -18.34 55.14 58.65
CA GLN A 2 -18.53 54.92 57.19
C GLN A 2 -17.78 53.63 56.82
N ARG A 3 -18.48 52.49 56.83
CA ARG A 3 -19.17 51.82 55.69
C ARG A 3 -18.19 51.00 54.84
N ILE A 4 -18.06 49.73 55.24
CA ILE A 4 -17.56 48.62 54.42
C ILE A 4 -18.53 48.46 53.24
N VAL A 5 -18.04 48.64 52.02
CA VAL A 5 -18.77 48.28 50.80
C VAL A 5 -18.32 46.88 50.41
N SER A 6 -19.21 45.92 50.63
CA SER A 6 -19.08 44.53 50.20
C SER A 6 -19.18 44.47 48.68
N ILE A 7 -18.07 44.19 47.99
CA ILE A 7 -18.10 43.82 46.57
C ILE A 7 -18.64 42.37 46.51
N PRO A 8 -19.70 42.08 45.72
CA PRO A 8 -20.31 40.76 45.72
C PRO A 8 -19.37 39.74 45.07
N LEU A 9 -19.18 38.62 45.77
CA LEU A 9 -18.34 37.46 45.39
C LEU A 9 -18.52 37.00 43.93
N ALA A 10 -19.66 37.32 43.30
CA ALA A 10 -19.99 36.98 41.92
C ALA A 10 -19.03 37.60 40.88
N ILE A 11 -18.48 38.80 41.12
CA ILE A 11 -17.58 39.47 40.17
C ILE A 11 -16.19 38.80 40.17
N CYS A 12 -15.72 38.37 41.35
CA CYS A 12 -14.43 37.66 41.46
C CYS A 12 -14.48 36.27 40.81
N VAL A 13 -15.61 35.56 40.91
CA VAL A 13 -15.80 34.25 40.26
C VAL A 13 -15.89 34.40 38.74
N PHE A 14 -16.56 35.45 38.23
CA PHE A 14 -16.65 35.69 36.79
C PHE A 14 -15.31 36.10 36.17
N LEU A 15 -14.50 36.89 36.87
CA LEU A 15 -13.16 37.27 36.41
C LEU A 15 -12.18 36.08 36.46
N LEU A 16 -12.24 35.23 37.50
CA LEU A 16 -11.44 34.00 37.55
C LEU A 16 -11.85 32.99 36.46
N TYR A 17 -13.15 32.83 36.19
CA TYR A 17 -13.64 31.96 35.13
C TYR A 17 -13.21 32.43 33.74
N ASN A 18 -13.24 33.74 33.47
CA ASN A 18 -12.77 34.29 32.20
C ASN A 18 -11.23 34.26 32.07
N ILE A 19 -10.46 34.45 33.15
CA ILE A 19 -8.99 34.31 33.12
C ILE A 19 -8.58 32.85 32.90
N LEU A 20 -9.31 31.88 33.45
CA LEU A 20 -9.07 30.45 33.21
C LEU A 20 -9.47 30.03 31.79
N LEU A 21 -10.56 30.57 31.23
CA LEU A 21 -10.93 30.36 29.81
C LEU A 21 -9.94 31.03 28.84
N PHE A 22 -9.42 32.22 29.16
CA PHE A 22 -8.40 32.88 28.33
C PHE A 22 -7.03 32.18 28.41
N ARG A 23 -6.73 31.50 29.52
CA ARG A 23 -5.56 30.62 29.65
C ARG A 23 -5.74 29.27 28.96
N TRP A 24 -6.97 28.79 28.82
CA TRP A 24 -7.30 27.57 28.07
C TRP A 24 -7.35 27.81 26.55
N GLN A 25 -7.76 28.99 26.10
CA GLN A 25 -7.81 29.37 24.67
C GLN A 25 -6.49 29.91 24.09
N ARG A 26 -5.39 29.92 24.85
CA ARG A 26 -4.02 30.12 24.33
C ARG A 26 -3.16 28.86 24.51
N GLY A 27 -3.68 27.72 24.07
CA GLY A 27 -2.81 26.67 23.56
C GLY A 27 -2.45 27.03 22.13
N HIS A 28 -1.28 27.68 21.95
CA HIS A 28 -0.67 27.75 20.62
C HIS A 28 -0.45 26.33 20.09
N PRO A 29 -0.48 26.10 18.77
CA PRO A 29 -0.17 24.80 18.20
C PRO A 29 1.27 24.46 18.58
N GLU A 30 1.42 23.51 19.50
CA GLU A 30 2.70 22.84 19.74
C GLU A 30 3.07 22.19 18.41
N THR A 31 4.07 22.76 17.75
CA THR A 31 4.72 22.15 16.59
C THR A 31 5.12 20.73 16.96
N PHE A 32 4.63 19.77 16.19
CA PHE A 32 4.99 18.36 16.28
C PHE A 32 6.52 18.23 16.29
N ARG A 33 7.08 17.72 17.39
CA ARG A 33 8.53 17.65 17.59
C ARG A 33 9.00 16.21 17.37
N TRP A 34 9.59 15.98 16.19
CA TRP A 34 10.15 14.69 15.79
C TRP A 34 11.35 14.31 16.67
N GLY A 35 11.34 13.08 17.19
CA GLY A 35 12.51 12.44 17.80
C GLY A 35 13.39 11.83 16.71
N GLU A 36 14.30 12.61 16.15
CA GLU A 36 15.37 12.10 15.28
C GLU A 36 16.40 11.37 16.16
N LYS A 37 16.43 10.04 16.11
CA LYS A 37 17.53 9.26 16.72
C LYS A 37 18.65 9.13 15.69
N SER A 38 19.59 10.06 15.72
CA SER A 38 20.88 9.94 15.02
C SER A 38 21.81 9.01 15.80
N PRO A 39 22.31 7.90 15.23
CA PRO A 39 23.46 7.21 15.76
C PRO A 39 24.73 7.79 15.12
N SER A 40 25.40 8.71 15.82
CA SER A 40 26.79 9.04 15.51
C SER A 40 27.69 8.03 16.20
N THR A 41 28.25 7.11 15.42
CA THR A 41 29.47 6.39 15.82
C THR A 41 30.31 6.20 14.57
N GLU A 42 31.32 7.05 14.43
CA GLU A 42 32.38 6.90 13.43
C GLU A 42 33.08 5.55 13.65
N LEU A 43 33.02 4.67 12.66
CA LEU A 43 33.86 3.48 12.59
C LEU A 43 34.96 3.73 11.55
N ASN A 44 36.20 3.87 12.02
CA ASN A 44 37.40 3.86 11.19
C ASN A 44 37.49 2.55 10.40
N SER A 45 37.56 2.62 9.07
CA SER A 45 37.79 1.46 8.21
C SER A 45 39.17 1.50 7.56
N ASN A 46 40.03 0.56 7.95
CA ASN A 46 41.15 0.09 7.14
C ASN A 46 40.61 -0.69 5.91
N PRO A 47 41.35 -0.74 4.78
CA PRO A 47 40.79 -1.18 3.51
C PRO A 47 40.82 -2.72 3.42
N ALA A 48 39.66 -3.34 3.63
CA ALA A 48 39.43 -4.73 3.27
C ALA A 48 38.81 -4.78 1.86
N VAL A 49 39.43 -5.59 1.00
CA VAL A 49 39.11 -5.91 -0.39
C VAL A 49 37.61 -5.79 -0.73
N ASN A 50 37.30 -4.81 -1.59
CA ASN A 50 35.95 -4.53 -2.04
C ASN A 50 35.55 -5.50 -3.17
N LEU A 51 34.90 -6.61 -2.81
CA LEU A 51 34.04 -7.37 -3.72
C LEU A 51 32.61 -6.86 -3.55
N GLU A 52 32.39 -5.59 -3.88
CA GLU A 52 31.06 -4.98 -3.88
C GLU A 52 30.23 -5.65 -4.98
N LYS A 53 29.30 -6.53 -4.57
CA LYS A 53 28.16 -6.94 -5.39
C LYS A 53 27.49 -5.63 -5.88
N PRO A 54 27.05 -5.53 -7.16
CA PRO A 54 26.33 -4.35 -7.63
C PRO A 54 25.21 -3.98 -6.65
N ASP A 55 24.95 -2.69 -6.45
CA ASP A 55 23.81 -2.25 -5.64
C ASP A 55 22.52 -2.80 -6.26
N LEU A 56 21.99 -3.88 -5.67
CA LEU A 56 20.79 -4.58 -6.14
C LEU A 56 19.59 -3.64 -6.27
N LEU A 57 19.59 -2.49 -5.58
CA LEU A 57 18.56 -1.48 -5.75
C LEU A 57 18.43 -0.99 -7.19
N GLN A 58 19.52 -1.00 -7.96
CA GLN A 58 19.52 -0.61 -9.37
C GLN A 58 18.73 -1.61 -10.23
N ASP A 59 18.54 -2.85 -9.77
CA ASP A 59 17.75 -3.85 -10.49
C ASP A 59 16.28 -3.43 -10.61
N THR A 60 15.78 -2.55 -9.74
CA THR A 60 14.43 -1.95 -9.89
C THR A 60 14.25 -1.18 -11.21
N GLN A 61 15.35 -0.81 -11.88
CA GLN A 61 15.35 -0.09 -13.15
C GLN A 61 15.35 -1.00 -14.38
N ASN A 62 15.59 -2.30 -14.21
CA ASN A 62 15.64 -3.26 -15.30
C ASN A 62 14.24 -3.53 -15.89
N ALA A 63 14.14 -4.40 -16.90
CA ALA A 63 12.87 -4.67 -17.57
C ALA A 63 11.88 -5.52 -16.73
N THR A 64 12.37 -6.23 -15.72
CA THR A 64 11.56 -7.03 -14.80
C THR A 64 11.36 -6.35 -13.45
N LEU A 65 11.73 -5.07 -13.33
CA LEU A 65 11.63 -4.26 -12.12
C LEU A 65 12.36 -4.89 -10.92
N GLY A 66 13.37 -5.72 -11.14
CA GLY A 66 14.10 -6.41 -10.08
C GLY A 66 13.46 -7.72 -9.60
N PHE A 67 12.40 -8.17 -10.25
CA PHE A 67 11.86 -9.53 -10.11
C PHE A 67 12.47 -10.48 -11.15
N GLU A 68 12.26 -11.79 -11.01
CA GLU A 68 12.62 -12.72 -12.09
C GLU A 68 11.64 -12.63 -13.26
N ARG A 69 10.34 -12.47 -12.96
CA ARG A 69 9.26 -12.35 -13.96
C ARG A 69 8.26 -11.26 -13.57
N VAL A 70 7.58 -10.71 -14.57
CA VAL A 70 6.38 -9.90 -14.37
C VAL A 70 5.27 -10.51 -15.21
N PHE A 71 4.20 -10.91 -14.55
CA PHE A 71 3.02 -11.52 -15.16
C PHE A 71 1.86 -10.53 -15.25
N ALA A 72 1.16 -10.54 -16.37
CA ALA A 72 -0.19 -9.99 -16.48
C ALA A 72 -1.20 -11.14 -16.45
N VAL A 73 -2.27 -11.00 -15.65
CA VAL A 73 -3.37 -11.96 -15.56
C VAL A 73 -4.68 -11.32 -15.99
N GLY A 74 -5.45 -12.04 -16.81
CA GLY A 74 -6.70 -11.54 -17.38
C GLY A 74 -7.39 -12.60 -18.22
N PHE A 75 -8.55 -12.28 -18.77
CA PHE A 75 -9.24 -13.18 -19.67
C PHE A 75 -8.61 -13.14 -21.08
N GLY A 76 -8.37 -14.32 -21.67
CA GLY A 76 -7.66 -14.43 -22.95
C GLY A 76 -8.42 -13.83 -24.15
N ASP A 77 -9.74 -13.66 -24.04
CA ASP A 77 -10.60 -13.02 -25.04
C ASP A 77 -10.66 -11.48 -24.92
N ARG A 78 -10.12 -10.89 -23.83
CA ARG A 78 -9.99 -9.44 -23.63
C ARG A 78 -8.73 -8.88 -24.31
N THR A 79 -8.65 -9.04 -25.63
CA THR A 79 -7.51 -8.55 -26.41
C THR A 79 -7.32 -7.03 -26.30
N ASP A 80 -8.41 -6.28 -26.08
CA ASP A 80 -8.40 -4.85 -25.80
C ASP A 80 -7.53 -4.50 -24.56
N LYS A 81 -7.69 -5.25 -23.48
CA LYS A 81 -6.89 -5.07 -22.26
C LYS A 81 -5.44 -5.51 -22.47
N ARG A 82 -5.22 -6.55 -23.27
CA ARG A 82 -3.89 -7.03 -23.63
C ARG A 82 -3.08 -6.01 -24.42
N ASP A 83 -3.70 -5.38 -25.40
CA ASP A 83 -3.08 -4.32 -26.19
C ASP A 83 -2.78 -3.09 -25.32
N ALA A 84 -3.69 -2.72 -24.42
CA ALA A 84 -3.49 -1.62 -23.48
C ALA A 84 -2.34 -1.87 -22.50
N MET A 85 -2.24 -3.08 -21.94
CA MET A 85 -1.13 -3.48 -21.05
C MET A 85 0.21 -3.47 -21.78
N ALA A 86 0.28 -4.03 -23.00
CA ALA A 86 1.51 -4.06 -23.80
C ALA A 86 1.99 -2.64 -24.12
N MET A 87 1.06 -1.75 -24.50
CA MET A 87 1.34 -0.34 -24.74
C MET A 87 1.84 0.35 -23.48
N ALA A 88 1.13 0.25 -22.35
CA ALA A 88 1.53 0.91 -21.10
C ALA A 88 2.91 0.43 -20.62
N ALA A 89 3.20 -0.87 -20.73
CA ALA A 89 4.46 -1.48 -20.30
C ALA A 89 5.65 -0.99 -21.13
N SER A 90 5.42 -0.74 -22.42
CA SER A 90 6.45 -0.21 -23.32
C SER A 90 6.99 1.15 -22.87
N PHE A 91 6.15 2.01 -22.28
CA PHE A 91 6.55 3.35 -21.86
C PHE A 91 7.46 3.36 -20.63
N VAL A 92 7.36 2.35 -19.76
CA VAL A 92 8.26 2.18 -18.61
C VAL A 92 9.36 1.14 -18.85
N ARG A 93 9.42 0.55 -20.05
CA ARG A 93 10.31 -0.58 -20.40
C ARG A 93 10.16 -1.73 -19.40
N MET A 94 8.95 -2.25 -19.31
CA MET A 94 8.62 -3.43 -18.50
C MET A 94 8.29 -4.60 -19.43
N ASP A 95 8.92 -5.75 -19.18
CA ASP A 95 8.63 -6.99 -19.89
C ASP A 95 7.46 -7.68 -19.20
N LEU A 96 6.43 -8.05 -19.97
CA LEU A 96 5.21 -8.70 -19.46
C LEU A 96 5.01 -10.07 -20.09
N ASP A 97 4.87 -11.09 -19.24
CA ASP A 97 4.41 -12.41 -19.62
C ASP A 97 2.92 -12.56 -19.33
N TRP A 98 2.14 -13.02 -20.31
CA TRP A 98 0.73 -13.35 -20.08
C TRP A 98 0.63 -14.71 -19.40
N ALA A 99 -0.12 -14.76 -18.31
CA ALA A 99 -0.35 -15.98 -17.53
C ALA A 99 -1.77 -15.99 -16.96
N GLY A 100 -2.14 -17.10 -16.33
CA GLY A 100 -3.43 -17.19 -15.64
C GLY A 100 -4.64 -17.35 -16.56
N GLU A 101 -4.45 -17.69 -17.83
CA GLU A 101 -5.56 -17.98 -18.74
C GLU A 101 -6.44 -19.11 -18.19
N ARG A 102 -7.75 -19.01 -18.46
CA ARG A 102 -8.74 -20.00 -18.04
C ARG A 102 -8.51 -21.29 -18.80
N LEU A 103 -8.13 -22.36 -18.10
CA LEU A 103 -8.25 -23.71 -18.64
C LEU A 103 -9.73 -24.09 -18.70
N ASP A 104 -10.22 -24.51 -19.87
CA ASP A 104 -11.64 -24.86 -20.11
C ASP A 104 -12.19 -25.93 -19.16
N SER A 105 -11.31 -26.73 -18.56
CA SER A 105 -11.64 -27.75 -17.56
C SER A 105 -11.27 -27.26 -16.15
N THR A 106 -12.25 -27.07 -15.29
CA THR A 106 -12.03 -26.74 -13.87
C THR A 106 -12.10 -28.01 -13.01
N PRO A 107 -11.01 -28.47 -12.37
CA PRO A 107 -11.09 -29.43 -11.28
C PRO A 107 -11.52 -28.69 -10.00
N GLY A 108 -12.62 -29.13 -9.39
CA GLY A 108 -13.00 -28.70 -8.03
C GLY A 108 -14.23 -27.79 -7.96
N LYS A 109 -15.14 -28.12 -7.03
CA LYS A 109 -16.39 -27.40 -6.77
C LYS A 109 -16.12 -26.10 -6.00
N HIS A 110 -15.49 -25.09 -6.59
CA HIS A 110 -15.52 -23.75 -5.98
C HIS A 110 -16.94 -23.20 -6.08
N ARG A 111 -17.64 -23.11 -4.94
CA ARG A 111 -19.07 -22.72 -4.87
C ARG A 111 -19.29 -21.20 -4.93
N GLY A 112 -18.27 -20.44 -5.31
CA GLY A 112 -18.35 -18.99 -5.45
C GLY A 112 -19.13 -18.59 -6.71
N ARG A 113 -19.56 -17.31 -6.77
CA ARG A 113 -20.23 -16.77 -7.95
C ARG A 113 -19.33 -16.94 -9.20
N PRO A 114 -19.91 -17.18 -10.39
CA PRO A 114 -19.15 -17.49 -11.61
C PRO A 114 -18.09 -16.44 -11.97
N ASP A 115 -18.41 -15.17 -11.72
CA ASP A 115 -17.59 -13.98 -11.96
C ASP A 115 -16.33 -13.95 -11.07
N ARG A 116 -16.48 -14.12 -9.76
CA ARG A 116 -15.35 -14.24 -8.81
C ARG A 116 -14.49 -15.48 -9.03
N ARG A 117 -15.04 -16.49 -9.72
CA ARG A 117 -14.32 -17.71 -10.05
C ARG A 117 -13.24 -17.47 -11.10
N GLY A 118 -13.45 -16.52 -12.02
CA GLY A 118 -12.47 -16.14 -13.03
C GLY A 118 -11.18 -15.61 -12.41
N SER A 119 -11.31 -14.59 -11.55
CA SER A 119 -10.20 -14.04 -10.76
C SER A 119 -9.51 -15.15 -9.95
N TRP A 120 -10.26 -15.95 -9.19
CA TRP A 120 -9.68 -17.03 -8.39
C TRP A 120 -8.80 -17.98 -9.22
N PHE A 121 -9.27 -18.41 -10.39
CA PHE A 121 -8.49 -19.28 -11.27
C PHE A 121 -7.29 -18.57 -11.87
N ALA A 122 -7.43 -17.33 -12.32
CA ALA A 122 -6.32 -16.59 -12.91
C ALA A 122 -5.15 -16.48 -11.93
N HIS A 123 -5.43 -16.08 -10.69
CA HIS A 123 -4.43 -16.00 -9.63
C HIS A 123 -3.89 -17.38 -9.23
N THR A 124 -4.72 -18.40 -9.10
CA THR A 124 -4.24 -19.75 -8.75
C THR A 124 -3.35 -20.34 -9.86
N ASN A 125 -3.70 -20.13 -11.13
CA ASN A 125 -2.97 -20.65 -12.29
C ASN A 125 -1.59 -20.00 -12.43
N VAL A 126 -1.48 -18.67 -12.28
CA VAL A 126 -0.16 -18.01 -12.32
C VAL A 126 0.71 -18.44 -11.14
N LEU A 127 0.13 -18.68 -9.96
CA LEU A 127 0.88 -19.22 -8.82
C LEU A 127 1.37 -20.65 -9.06
N GLN A 128 0.56 -21.51 -9.69
CA GLN A 128 1.00 -22.85 -10.11
C GLN A 128 2.16 -22.75 -11.10
N GLN A 129 2.07 -21.86 -12.08
CA GLN A 129 3.13 -21.62 -13.05
C GLN A 129 4.45 -21.19 -12.37
N ILE A 130 4.38 -20.27 -11.40
CA ILE A 130 5.55 -19.85 -10.60
C ILE A 130 6.19 -21.05 -9.89
N VAL A 131 5.39 -21.93 -9.28
CA VAL A 131 5.88 -23.10 -8.56
C VAL A 131 6.45 -24.16 -9.51
N ASP A 132 5.79 -24.43 -10.63
CA ASP A 132 6.19 -25.44 -11.59
C ASP A 132 7.49 -25.05 -12.31
N GLN A 133 7.62 -23.77 -12.66
CA GLN A 133 8.79 -23.22 -13.35
C GLN A 133 9.92 -22.82 -12.39
N LYS A 134 9.69 -22.88 -11.07
CA LYS A 134 10.64 -22.46 -10.04
C LYS A 134 11.08 -21.00 -10.16
N VAL A 135 10.14 -20.13 -10.54
CA VAL A 135 10.37 -18.69 -10.62
C VAL A 135 10.61 -18.16 -9.21
N HIS A 136 11.78 -17.58 -8.97
CA HIS A 136 12.23 -17.15 -7.65
C HIS A 136 11.38 -16.01 -7.08
N SER A 137 11.04 -15.02 -7.90
CA SER A 137 10.14 -13.93 -7.55
C SER A 137 9.40 -13.43 -8.78
N ALA A 138 8.12 -13.10 -8.60
CA ALA A 138 7.31 -12.57 -9.68
C ALA A 138 6.42 -11.43 -9.20
N LEU A 139 6.31 -10.38 -10.00
CA LEU A 139 5.23 -9.38 -9.91
C LEU A 139 4.05 -9.87 -10.74
N ILE A 140 2.84 -9.75 -10.22
CA ILE A 140 1.58 -10.13 -10.89
C ILE A 140 0.70 -8.88 -10.94
N LEU A 141 0.20 -8.57 -12.13
CA LEU A 141 -0.64 -7.41 -12.44
C LEU A 141 -1.96 -7.91 -13.03
N GLU A 142 -3.09 -7.36 -12.57
CA GLU A 142 -4.39 -7.57 -13.23
C GLU A 142 -4.42 -6.85 -14.59
N ASP A 143 -5.27 -7.30 -15.52
CA ASP A 143 -5.34 -6.77 -16.89
C ASP A 143 -5.86 -5.32 -16.98
N ASP A 144 -6.47 -4.85 -15.91
CA ASP A 144 -6.86 -3.46 -15.66
C ASP A 144 -5.86 -2.70 -14.77
N ALA A 145 -4.64 -3.20 -14.56
CA ALA A 145 -3.61 -2.46 -13.82
C ALA A 145 -3.08 -1.25 -14.61
N ASP A 146 -2.81 -0.16 -13.90
CA ASP A 146 -2.09 1.01 -14.38
C ASP A 146 -1.06 1.49 -13.34
N TRP A 147 -0.12 2.29 -13.79
CA TRP A 147 0.97 2.79 -12.96
C TRP A 147 1.41 4.17 -13.41
N ASP A 148 2.10 4.85 -12.49
CA ASP A 148 2.70 6.13 -12.78
C ASP A 148 3.84 5.97 -13.80
N ILE A 149 4.03 6.93 -14.71
CA ILE A 149 5.18 6.91 -15.63
C ILE A 149 6.52 6.86 -14.87
N THR A 150 6.52 7.29 -13.62
CA THR A 150 7.66 7.28 -12.71
C THR A 150 7.82 5.98 -11.90
N LEU A 151 7.09 4.91 -12.23
CA LEU A 151 7.03 3.64 -11.47
C LEU A 151 8.39 3.12 -11.02
N LYS A 152 9.41 3.14 -11.90
CA LYS A 152 10.75 2.65 -11.55
C LYS A 152 11.42 3.47 -10.44
N ALA A 153 11.20 4.77 -10.37
CA ALA A 153 11.70 5.61 -9.28
C ALA A 153 10.95 5.34 -7.97
N GLN A 154 9.63 5.11 -8.05
CA GLN A 154 8.83 4.74 -6.88
C GLN A 154 9.24 3.36 -6.34
N LEU A 155 9.48 2.38 -7.23
CA LEU A 155 9.92 1.03 -6.85
C LEU A 155 11.33 1.00 -6.26
N LEU A 156 12.21 1.92 -6.67
CA LEU A 156 13.51 2.11 -6.04
C LEU A 156 13.35 2.48 -4.55
N GLU A 157 12.48 3.45 -4.24
CA GLU A 157 12.19 3.77 -2.84
C GLU A 157 11.42 2.66 -2.13
N PHE A 158 10.52 1.95 -2.82
CA PHE A 158 9.85 0.77 -2.26
C PHE A 158 10.84 -0.32 -1.85
N ALA A 159 11.85 -0.60 -2.67
CA ALA A 159 12.93 -1.52 -2.36
C ALA A 159 13.70 -1.09 -1.10
N ARG A 160 14.01 0.21 -0.98
CA ARG A 160 14.66 0.79 0.21
C ARG A 160 13.80 0.65 1.45
N GLY A 161 12.51 0.98 1.37
CA GLY A 161 11.59 0.85 2.48
C GLY A 161 11.33 -0.60 2.88
N SER A 162 11.14 -1.51 1.92
CA SER A 162 10.98 -2.94 2.18
C SER A 162 12.17 -3.51 2.96
N ARG A 163 13.40 -3.19 2.53
CA ARG A 163 14.63 -3.57 3.24
C ARG A 163 14.69 -2.97 4.65
N ALA A 164 14.29 -1.71 4.80
CA ALA A 164 14.29 -1.02 6.09
C ALA A 164 13.29 -1.63 7.08
N ILE A 165 12.08 -1.96 6.63
CA ILE A 165 11.04 -2.64 7.42
C ILE A 165 11.50 -4.03 7.86
N GLN A 166 12.07 -4.82 6.94
CA GLN A 166 12.63 -6.13 7.27
C GLN A 166 13.75 -6.03 8.30
N SER A 167 14.68 -5.08 8.11
CA SER A 167 15.81 -4.86 9.02
C SER A 167 15.35 -4.46 10.41
N ALA A 168 14.37 -3.54 10.50
CA ALA A 168 13.80 -3.12 11.78
C ALA A 168 13.13 -4.28 12.52
N LYS A 169 12.39 -5.13 11.80
CA LYS A 169 11.76 -6.33 12.37
C LYS A 169 12.79 -7.37 12.84
N GLN A 170 13.89 -7.54 12.11
CA GLN A 170 14.99 -8.41 12.51
C GLN A 170 15.71 -7.90 13.78
N ALA A 171 15.96 -6.59 13.85
CA ALA A 171 16.54 -5.96 15.03
C ALA A 171 15.65 -6.14 16.28
N GLN A 172 14.33 -5.98 16.14
CA GLN A 172 13.37 -6.25 17.22
C GLN A 172 13.41 -7.70 17.72
N ARG A 173 13.78 -8.67 16.86
CA ARG A 173 13.97 -10.07 17.22
C ARG A 173 15.38 -10.39 17.77
N GLY A 174 16.22 -9.38 17.99
CA GLY A 174 17.61 -9.56 18.44
C GLY A 174 18.53 -10.16 17.38
N ARG A 175 18.16 -10.10 16.09
CA ARG A 175 18.99 -10.57 14.98
C ARG A 175 19.71 -9.38 14.34
N ASN A 176 21.02 -9.27 14.57
CA ASN A 176 21.88 -8.23 13.99
C ASN A 176 22.73 -8.77 12.83
N LEU A 177 22.12 -9.51 11.91
CA LEU A 177 22.80 -9.98 10.71
C LEU A 177 22.57 -8.97 9.59
N ARG A 178 23.63 -8.63 8.85
CA ARG A 178 23.52 -7.98 7.54
C ARG A 178 23.54 -9.10 6.49
N PRO A 179 22.39 -9.66 6.08
CA PRO A 179 22.38 -10.70 5.08
C PRO A 179 22.94 -10.17 3.76
N VAL A 180 23.69 -11.01 3.05
CA VAL A 180 23.99 -10.75 1.64
C VAL A 180 22.69 -10.89 0.89
N LEU A 181 22.17 -9.77 0.37
CA LEU A 181 20.88 -9.75 -0.28
C LEU A 181 20.91 -10.46 -1.64
N SER A 182 19.79 -11.05 -2.02
CA SER A 182 19.56 -11.64 -3.34
C SER A 182 18.54 -10.88 -4.19
N SER A 183 17.72 -10.03 -3.56
CA SER A 183 16.70 -9.21 -4.21
C SER A 183 16.81 -7.72 -3.82
N PRO A 184 16.49 -6.76 -4.73
CA PRO A 184 16.35 -5.35 -4.38
C PRO A 184 15.40 -5.12 -3.21
N TYR A 185 14.34 -5.92 -3.12
CA TYR A 185 13.27 -5.78 -2.15
C TYR A 185 13.59 -6.41 -0.80
N GLY A 186 14.80 -6.93 -0.60
CA GLY A 186 15.17 -7.76 0.54
C GLY A 186 14.76 -9.23 0.34
N ASP A 187 15.07 -10.08 1.32
CA ASP A 187 14.87 -11.53 1.21
C ASP A 187 13.90 -12.08 2.29
N ASP A 188 13.42 -11.24 3.22
CA ASP A 188 12.54 -11.63 4.34
C ASP A 188 11.08 -11.20 4.11
N TRP A 189 10.56 -11.46 2.90
CA TRP A 189 9.17 -11.22 2.50
C TRP A 189 8.62 -12.42 1.71
N ASP A 190 7.30 -12.63 1.78
CA ASP A 190 6.57 -13.63 1.00
C ASP A 190 5.69 -12.96 -0.07
N MET A 191 5.12 -11.80 0.27
CA MET A 191 4.30 -11.00 -0.64
C MET A 191 4.60 -9.50 -0.53
N LEU A 192 4.66 -8.80 -1.67
CA LEU A 192 4.68 -7.34 -1.75
C LEU A 192 3.35 -6.87 -2.30
N TRP A 193 2.56 -6.15 -1.52
CA TRP A 193 1.24 -5.68 -1.93
C TRP A 193 1.32 -4.24 -2.45
N VAL A 194 1.49 -4.09 -3.77
CA VAL A 194 1.82 -2.81 -4.41
C VAL A 194 0.62 -2.11 -5.05
N GLY A 195 -0.49 -2.82 -5.27
CA GLY A 195 -1.76 -2.27 -5.73
C GLY A 195 -2.97 -2.75 -4.93
N PRO A 196 -3.01 -2.59 -3.58
CA PRO A 196 -4.23 -2.77 -2.82
C PRO A 196 -5.19 -1.58 -3.03
N CYS A 197 -6.49 -1.84 -3.01
CA CYS A 197 -7.52 -0.81 -2.87
C CYS A 197 -7.96 -0.62 -1.41
N GLY A 198 -7.42 -1.43 -0.50
CA GLY A 198 -7.55 -1.26 0.94
C GLY A 198 -6.44 -2.05 1.64
N ILE A 199 -5.80 -1.47 2.65
CA ILE A 199 -4.62 -2.06 3.29
C ILE A 199 -4.56 -1.73 4.79
N THR A 200 -4.19 -2.73 5.59
CA THR A 200 -4.14 -2.61 7.05
C THR A 200 -2.76 -2.83 7.63
N ALA A 201 -2.54 -2.13 8.73
CA ALA A 201 -1.41 -2.25 9.63
C ALA A 201 -1.95 -2.45 11.05
N ARG A 202 -1.34 -3.31 11.86
CA ARG A 202 -1.71 -3.49 13.27
C ARG A 202 -0.50 -3.45 14.18
N GLY A 203 -0.74 -3.02 15.42
CA GLY A 203 0.27 -2.93 16.46
C GLY A 203 1.22 -1.74 16.26
N GLU A 204 2.12 -1.57 17.22
CA GLU A 204 3.21 -0.61 17.11
C GLU A 204 4.29 -1.21 16.20
N GLN A 205 4.44 -0.62 15.02
CA GLN A 205 5.39 -1.10 14.02
C GLN A 205 6.08 0.06 13.30
N PRO A 206 7.28 -0.17 12.74
CA PRO A 206 7.94 0.84 11.90
C PRO A 206 7.17 1.05 10.59
N PHE A 207 7.19 2.29 10.12
CA PHE A 207 6.79 2.68 8.77
C PHE A 207 8.00 3.31 8.08
N TYR A 208 8.13 3.12 6.78
CA TYR A 208 9.05 3.90 5.95
C TYR A 208 8.25 4.99 5.27
N ALA A 209 8.48 6.25 5.65
CA ALA A 209 7.74 7.41 5.18
C ALA A 209 8.56 8.18 4.13
N ILE A 210 7.92 8.50 3.00
CA ILE A 210 8.46 9.35 1.95
C ILE A 210 7.64 10.64 1.93
N PRO A 211 8.11 11.70 2.61
CA PRO A 211 7.39 12.96 2.64
C PRO A 211 7.50 13.71 1.31
N ASN A 212 6.51 14.54 1.02
CA ASN A 212 6.44 15.39 -0.17
C ASN A 212 6.57 14.62 -1.49
N ASP A 213 6.00 13.42 -1.56
CA ASP A 213 5.99 12.60 -2.78
C ASP A 213 4.95 13.16 -3.78
N PRO A 214 5.36 13.77 -4.91
CA PRO A 214 4.42 14.36 -5.87
C PRO A 214 3.55 13.32 -6.59
N THR A 215 3.84 12.03 -6.43
CA THR A 215 3.07 10.92 -7.00
C THR A 215 2.00 10.39 -6.05
N VAL A 216 1.90 10.95 -4.83
CA VAL A 216 0.83 10.66 -3.88
C VAL A 216 -0.45 11.40 -4.31
N PRO A 217 -1.58 10.69 -4.48
CA PRO A 217 -2.87 11.33 -4.75
C PRO A 217 -3.25 12.33 -3.65
N PRO A 218 -3.79 13.52 -4.02
CA PRO A 218 -4.42 14.41 -3.06
C PRO A 218 -5.47 13.68 -2.23
N VAL A 219 -5.64 14.04 -0.95
CA VAL A 219 -6.55 13.36 -0.01
C VAL A 219 -7.98 13.27 -0.57
N SER A 220 -8.46 14.31 -1.26
CA SER A 220 -9.76 14.36 -1.94
C SER A 220 -9.95 13.33 -3.06
N ARG A 221 -8.87 12.73 -3.56
CA ARG A 221 -8.83 11.78 -4.69
C ARG A 221 -8.53 10.35 -4.28
N ARG A 222 -8.23 10.12 -3.00
CA ARG A 222 -8.02 8.78 -2.43
C ARG A 222 -9.37 8.07 -2.40
N THR A 223 -9.40 6.86 -2.98
CA THR A 223 -10.61 6.04 -3.10
C THR A 223 -10.47 4.70 -2.38
N GLU A 224 -9.36 4.51 -1.67
CA GLU A 224 -9.05 3.30 -0.94
C GLU A 224 -10.07 3.09 0.18
N TYR A 225 -10.62 1.88 0.25
CA TYR A 225 -11.67 1.52 1.20
C TYR A 225 -11.16 1.50 2.65
N GLU A 226 -9.89 1.15 2.84
CA GLU A 226 -9.26 1.05 4.14
C GLU A 226 -7.77 1.42 4.04
N HIS A 227 -7.27 2.19 5.01
CA HIS A 227 -5.86 2.55 5.08
C HIS A 227 -5.46 2.94 6.51
N PRO A 228 -4.16 3.06 6.82
CA PRO A 228 -3.73 3.57 8.12
C PRO A 228 -4.29 4.97 8.38
N ALA A 229 -5.01 5.15 9.49
CA ALA A 229 -5.75 6.39 9.79
C ALA A 229 -4.85 7.63 9.90
N PHE A 230 -3.60 7.47 10.33
CA PHE A 230 -2.65 8.58 10.45
C PHE A 230 -2.21 9.15 9.10
N ALA A 231 -2.45 8.44 7.99
CA ALA A 231 -1.97 8.86 6.67
C ALA A 231 -2.77 10.03 6.08
N ASP A 232 -3.87 10.42 6.72
CA ASP A 232 -4.68 11.61 6.42
C ASP A 232 -4.50 12.73 7.47
N GLU A 233 -3.62 12.53 8.46
CA GLU A 233 -3.33 13.57 9.45
C GLU A 233 -2.55 14.75 8.85
N GLU A 234 -2.68 15.92 9.48
CA GLU A 234 -2.00 17.14 9.05
C GLU A 234 -0.48 16.94 9.00
N GLY A 235 0.12 17.24 7.84
CA GLY A 235 1.54 17.01 7.55
C GLY A 235 1.85 15.65 6.89
N MET A 236 0.87 14.77 6.70
CA MET A 236 1.01 13.45 6.07
C MET A 236 0.29 13.34 4.72
N GLU A 237 -0.41 14.39 4.28
CA GLU A 237 -1.28 14.39 3.11
C GLU A 237 -0.53 14.14 1.79
N GLN A 238 0.78 14.41 1.75
CA GLN A 238 1.65 14.14 0.60
C GLN A 238 2.77 13.14 0.95
N THR A 239 2.48 12.22 1.87
CA THR A 239 3.44 11.21 2.32
C THR A 239 3.04 9.82 1.81
N ARG A 240 4.00 9.09 1.24
CA ARG A 240 3.85 7.67 0.93
C ARG A 240 4.47 6.82 2.03
N PHE A 241 3.78 5.76 2.42
CA PHE A 241 4.20 4.86 3.48
C PHE A 241 4.39 3.44 2.97
N PHE A 242 5.49 2.81 3.41
CA PHE A 242 5.71 1.37 3.26
C PHE A 242 5.82 0.72 4.63
N PHE A 243 5.18 -0.43 4.80
CA PHE A 243 5.08 -1.07 6.11
C PHE A 243 4.76 -2.55 5.99
N ALA A 244 4.93 -3.29 7.10
CA ALA A 244 4.47 -4.66 7.16
C ALA A 244 2.94 -4.67 7.28
N SER A 245 2.27 -5.21 6.27
CA SER A 245 0.80 -5.25 6.25
C SER A 245 0.27 -6.48 6.96
N THR A 246 -0.91 -6.32 7.57
CA THR A 246 -1.61 -7.39 8.29
C THR A 246 -2.87 -7.86 7.59
N GLY A 247 -3.06 -7.41 6.35
CA GLY A 247 -4.25 -7.69 5.54
C GLY A 247 -4.50 -6.56 4.55
N GLY A 248 -5.23 -6.86 3.48
CA GLY A 248 -5.64 -5.92 2.45
C GLY A 248 -6.72 -6.51 1.54
N VAL A 249 -7.16 -5.73 0.56
CA VAL A 249 -8.14 -6.11 -0.47
C VAL A 249 -7.73 -5.53 -1.82
N CYS A 250 -8.26 -6.14 -2.88
CA CYS A 250 -7.80 -5.99 -4.28
C CYS A 250 -6.38 -6.52 -4.54
N THR A 251 -6.20 -7.09 -5.73
CA THR A 251 -4.95 -7.72 -6.17
C THR A 251 -4.42 -7.12 -7.48
N THR A 252 -4.80 -5.87 -7.78
CA THR A 252 -4.44 -5.15 -9.00
C THR A 252 -2.94 -5.16 -9.27
N GLY A 253 -2.12 -5.12 -8.21
CA GLY A 253 -0.71 -5.46 -8.29
C GLY A 253 -0.18 -6.08 -7.00
N TYR A 254 0.49 -7.23 -7.11
CA TYR A 254 1.21 -7.84 -6.00
C TYR A 254 2.38 -8.69 -6.50
N ALA A 255 3.45 -8.78 -5.72
CA ALA A 255 4.55 -9.69 -5.99
C ALA A 255 4.61 -10.81 -4.96
N VAL A 256 5.14 -11.97 -5.36
CA VAL A 256 5.37 -13.12 -4.47
C VAL A 256 6.74 -13.71 -4.72
N THR A 257 7.33 -14.30 -3.69
CA THR A 257 8.46 -15.22 -3.84
C THR A 257 7.97 -16.62 -4.22
N TYR A 258 8.87 -17.48 -4.69
CA TYR A 258 8.59 -18.91 -4.89
C TYR A 258 7.93 -19.56 -3.66
N GLU A 259 8.50 -19.32 -2.47
CA GLU A 259 7.96 -19.84 -1.21
C GLU A 259 6.64 -19.17 -0.83
N GLY A 260 6.48 -17.88 -1.09
CA GLY A 260 5.21 -17.17 -0.95
C GLY A 260 4.11 -17.81 -1.79
N ALA A 261 4.39 -18.11 -3.07
CA ALA A 261 3.44 -18.78 -3.96
C ALA A 261 3.03 -20.17 -3.44
N ARG A 262 3.98 -20.97 -2.93
CA ARG A 262 3.70 -22.27 -2.32
C ARG A 262 2.81 -22.16 -1.09
N LYS A 263 3.07 -21.19 -0.20
CA LYS A 263 2.24 -20.94 0.99
C LYS A 263 0.82 -20.51 0.62
N ILE A 264 0.68 -19.65 -0.40
CA ILE A 264 -0.63 -19.26 -0.91
C ILE A 264 -1.37 -20.46 -1.48
N LEU A 265 -0.75 -21.25 -2.36
CA LEU A 265 -1.39 -22.43 -2.94
C LEU A 265 -1.80 -23.46 -1.88
N ALA A 266 -0.98 -23.65 -0.84
CA ALA A 266 -1.34 -24.49 0.29
C ALA A 266 -2.60 -23.98 1.00
N GLN A 267 -2.70 -22.65 1.23
CA GLN A 267 -3.89 -22.03 1.81
C GLN A 267 -5.12 -22.20 0.92
N LEU A 268 -5.02 -21.87 -0.38
CA LEU A 268 -6.14 -21.89 -1.31
C LEU A 268 -6.63 -23.31 -1.62
N SER A 269 -5.72 -24.29 -1.67
CA SER A 269 -6.04 -25.65 -2.14
C SER A 269 -6.34 -26.63 -1.00
N MET A 270 -5.75 -26.44 0.18
CA MET A 270 -5.88 -27.39 1.30
C MET A 270 -6.86 -26.91 2.37
N MET A 271 -7.21 -25.63 2.41
CA MET A 271 -8.21 -25.10 3.34
C MET A 271 -9.51 -24.78 2.61
N PRO A 272 -10.67 -25.24 3.12
CA PRO A 272 -11.95 -24.89 2.52
C PRO A 272 -12.20 -23.39 2.67
N SER A 273 -12.04 -22.64 1.58
CA SER A 273 -12.38 -21.23 1.49
C SER A 273 -13.40 -21.01 0.37
N ASN A 274 -14.49 -20.33 0.69
CA ASN A 274 -15.41 -19.75 -0.32
C ASN A 274 -15.22 -18.23 -0.43
N GLN A 275 -14.16 -17.70 0.18
CA GLN A 275 -13.88 -16.27 0.14
C GLN A 275 -13.32 -15.87 -1.23
N PRO A 276 -13.41 -14.59 -1.60
CA PRO A 276 -12.61 -14.02 -2.69
C PRO A 276 -11.10 -14.25 -2.46
N VAL A 277 -10.32 -14.25 -3.55
CA VAL A 277 -8.89 -14.61 -3.52
C VAL A 277 -8.05 -13.61 -2.70
N ASP A 278 -8.35 -12.32 -2.83
CA ASP A 278 -7.73 -11.24 -2.07
C ASP A 278 -7.98 -11.36 -0.56
N VAL A 279 -9.19 -11.75 -0.15
CA VAL A 279 -9.52 -12.02 1.27
C VAL A 279 -8.71 -13.20 1.81
N ALA A 280 -8.45 -14.23 0.99
CA ALA A 280 -7.58 -15.33 1.39
C ALA A 280 -6.12 -14.88 1.59
N TYR A 281 -5.62 -13.96 0.75
CA TYR A 281 -4.28 -13.37 0.91
C TYR A 281 -4.21 -12.49 2.15
N SER A 282 -5.28 -11.72 2.40
CA SER A 282 -5.44 -10.90 3.60
C SER A 282 -5.29 -11.71 4.88
N ALA A 283 -5.96 -12.88 4.94
CA ALA A 283 -5.86 -13.80 6.07
C ALA A 283 -4.43 -14.34 6.28
N LEU A 284 -3.68 -14.58 5.21
CA LEU A 284 -2.27 -14.96 5.30
C LEU A 284 -1.40 -13.83 5.85
N CYS A 285 -1.53 -12.61 5.34
CA CYS A 285 -0.78 -11.45 5.84
C CYS A 285 -1.08 -11.15 7.32
N GLY A 286 -2.31 -11.45 7.77
CA GLY A 286 -2.72 -11.32 9.17
C GLY A 286 -2.33 -12.49 10.07
N SER A 287 -1.67 -13.53 9.54
CA SER A 287 -1.31 -14.73 10.30
C SER A 287 -0.30 -14.43 11.41
N SER A 288 -0.45 -15.11 12.55
CA SER A 288 0.49 -15.01 13.67
C SER A 288 1.81 -15.74 13.34
N ASN A 289 2.84 -15.48 14.14
CA ASN A 289 4.14 -16.16 14.09
C ASN A 289 4.96 -15.98 12.80
N ASP A 290 4.71 -14.90 12.04
CA ASP A 290 5.51 -14.56 10.85
C ASP A 290 5.55 -15.67 9.78
N TYR A 291 4.48 -16.46 9.71
CA TYR A 291 4.30 -17.54 8.75
C TYR A 291 4.31 -17.00 7.31
N PHE A 292 3.62 -15.88 7.09
CA PHE A 292 3.51 -15.20 5.81
C PHE A 292 3.77 -13.71 5.98
N ARG A 293 4.80 -13.19 5.32
CA ARG A 293 5.31 -11.83 5.53
C ARG A 293 4.93 -10.93 4.37
N CYS A 294 4.13 -9.91 4.67
CA CYS A 294 3.66 -8.96 3.68
C CYS A 294 4.27 -7.58 3.93
N VAL A 295 4.77 -6.95 2.87
CA VAL A 295 5.11 -5.53 2.84
C VAL A 295 4.18 -4.84 1.85
N ALA A 296 3.59 -3.73 2.23
CA ALA A 296 2.64 -3.02 1.37
C ALA A 296 2.98 -1.53 1.23
N SER A 297 2.34 -0.91 0.24
CA SER A 297 2.36 0.54 0.03
C SER A 297 1.01 1.16 0.34
N TYR A 298 1.03 2.34 0.94
CA TYR A 298 -0.11 3.26 0.97
C TYR A 298 0.35 4.71 0.73
N PRO A 299 -0.28 5.46 -0.19
CA PRO A 299 -1.19 4.98 -1.24
C PRO A 299 -0.54 3.92 -2.17
N PRO A 300 -1.31 3.22 -3.02
CA PRO A 300 -0.77 2.16 -3.88
C PRO A 300 0.20 2.72 -4.94
N LEU A 301 1.07 1.85 -5.45
CA LEU A 301 1.98 2.12 -6.58
C LEU A 301 1.35 1.70 -7.92
N ILE A 302 0.46 0.71 -7.86
CA ILE A 302 -0.30 0.19 -8.99
C ILE A 302 -1.78 0.46 -8.72
N GLY A 303 -2.45 1.08 -9.68
CA GLY A 303 -3.85 1.48 -9.60
C GLY A 303 -4.72 0.71 -10.58
N ILE A 304 -6.04 0.91 -10.44
CA ILE A 304 -7.03 0.35 -11.37
C ILE A 304 -7.27 1.34 -12.50
N TRP A 305 -7.06 0.89 -13.73
CA TRP A 305 -7.43 1.57 -14.96
C TRP A 305 -8.91 1.45 -15.22
N LEU A 306 -9.55 2.58 -15.48
CA LEU A 306 -10.97 2.62 -15.84
C LEU A 306 -11.08 3.31 -17.20
N GLN A 307 -11.52 2.54 -18.19
CA GLN A 307 -11.64 2.99 -19.56
C GLN A 307 -12.75 4.03 -19.68
N LYS A 308 -12.59 5.00 -20.58
CA LYS A 308 -13.68 5.92 -20.94
C LYS A 308 -14.87 5.12 -21.45
N GLY A 309 -16.06 5.39 -20.90
CA GLY A 309 -17.30 4.79 -21.36
C GLY A 309 -18.13 4.18 -20.23
N SER A 310 -18.93 3.15 -20.57
CA SER A 310 -19.77 2.44 -19.60
C SER A 310 -18.91 1.74 -18.55
N SER A 311 -19.45 1.60 -17.33
CA SER A 311 -18.83 0.83 -16.26
C SER A 311 -18.52 -0.61 -16.64
N ASP A 312 -19.26 -1.17 -17.59
CA ASP A 312 -19.18 -2.58 -17.99
C ASP A 312 -17.89 -2.89 -18.76
N LEU A 313 -17.18 -1.84 -19.23
CA LEU A 313 -15.86 -1.99 -19.84
C LEU A 313 -14.75 -2.23 -18.81
N ASN A 314 -15.00 -1.86 -17.54
CA ASN A 314 -14.00 -1.80 -16.49
C ASN A 314 -13.83 -3.15 -15.77
N SER A 315 -14.92 -3.85 -15.44
CA SER A 315 -14.86 -5.09 -14.65
C SER A 315 -15.88 -6.11 -15.12
N ASP A 316 -15.42 -7.36 -15.28
CA ASP A 316 -16.28 -8.51 -15.59
C ASP A 316 -16.88 -9.16 -14.32
N ILE A 317 -16.69 -8.54 -13.13
CA ILE A 317 -17.14 -9.10 -11.85
C ILE A 317 -18.60 -8.73 -11.53
N SER A 318 -19.00 -7.49 -11.81
CA SER A 318 -20.37 -7.03 -11.59
C SER A 318 -20.64 -5.71 -12.32
N ASP A 319 -21.85 -5.56 -12.88
CA ASP A 319 -22.36 -4.26 -13.34
C ASP A 319 -22.46 -3.31 -12.13
N SER A 320 -21.65 -2.26 -12.12
CA SER A 320 -21.74 -1.23 -11.09
C SER A 320 -22.90 -0.25 -11.34
N GLY A 321 -23.51 -0.28 -12.54
CA GLY A 321 -24.59 0.62 -12.95
C GLY A 321 -24.18 2.10 -12.92
N SER A 322 -22.88 2.38 -12.94
CA SER A 322 -22.35 3.73 -12.81
C SER A 322 -22.51 4.49 -14.13
N PRO A 323 -22.76 5.82 -14.09
CA PRO A 323 -22.85 6.62 -15.31
C PRO A 323 -21.51 6.59 -16.08
N PRO A 324 -21.55 6.80 -17.41
CA PRO A 324 -20.34 6.89 -18.20
C PRO A 324 -19.37 7.94 -17.65
N HIS A 325 -18.08 7.62 -17.65
CA HIS A 325 -17.04 8.50 -17.15
C HIS A 325 -15.90 8.68 -18.17
N GLU A 326 -15.11 9.74 -17.98
CA GLU A 326 -13.83 9.89 -18.69
C GLU A 326 -12.83 8.84 -18.19
N ALA A 327 -11.82 8.54 -19.01
CA ALA A 327 -10.79 7.59 -18.60
C ALA A 327 -10.01 8.12 -17.39
N TYR A 328 -9.79 7.29 -16.37
CA TYR A 328 -9.00 7.66 -15.21
C TYR A 328 -8.35 6.44 -14.56
N SER A 329 -7.31 6.66 -13.76
CA SER A 329 -6.68 5.61 -12.95
C SER A 329 -6.91 5.87 -11.47
N SER A 330 -7.45 4.91 -10.72
CA SER A 330 -7.52 5.03 -9.27
C SER A 330 -6.11 5.03 -8.66
N GLY A 331 -5.84 5.92 -7.70
CA GLY A 331 -4.59 5.92 -6.93
C GLY A 331 -3.31 6.39 -7.64
N ILE A 332 -3.35 6.76 -8.94
CA ILE A 332 -2.15 7.11 -9.73
C ILE A 332 -2.21 8.57 -10.19
N VAL A 333 -1.19 9.38 -9.93
CA VAL A 333 -1.21 10.81 -10.31
C VAL A 333 -0.87 11.02 -11.80
N TYR A 334 0.27 10.51 -12.25
CA TYR A 334 0.74 10.63 -13.64
C TYR A 334 0.56 9.31 -14.37
N SER A 335 -0.70 8.92 -14.52
CA SER A 335 -1.11 7.65 -15.13
C SER A 335 -0.51 7.47 -16.53
N THR A 336 0.11 6.31 -16.73
CA THR A 336 0.69 5.92 -18.02
C THR A 336 -0.41 5.76 -19.07
N ARG A 337 -1.54 5.12 -18.70
CA ARG A 337 -2.65 4.90 -19.63
C ARG A 337 -3.45 6.18 -19.94
N VAL A 338 -3.67 7.07 -18.97
CA VAL A 338 -4.28 8.40 -19.23
C VAL A 338 -3.42 9.19 -20.20
N ASN A 339 -2.09 9.12 -20.07
CA ASN A 339 -1.14 9.82 -20.94
C ASN A 339 -0.76 9.03 -22.20
N ALA A 340 -1.41 7.90 -22.51
CA ALA A 340 -0.97 6.99 -23.58
C ALA A 340 -0.83 7.66 -24.94
N GLN A 341 -1.82 8.44 -25.38
CA GLN A 341 -1.77 9.15 -26.66
C GLN A 341 -0.66 10.21 -26.69
N ARG A 342 -0.43 10.87 -25.56
CA ARG A 342 0.62 11.89 -25.40
C ARG A 342 2.00 11.26 -25.53
N LEU A 343 2.22 10.14 -24.84
CA LEU A 343 3.46 9.37 -24.88
C LEU A 343 3.71 8.76 -26.27
N ALA A 344 2.67 8.19 -26.90
CA ALA A 344 2.74 7.65 -28.25
C ALA A 344 3.09 8.72 -29.31
N ALA A 345 2.71 9.99 -29.07
CA ALA A 345 3.09 11.13 -29.89
C ALA A 345 4.54 11.63 -29.63
N GLY A 346 5.32 10.94 -28.80
CA GLY A 346 6.73 11.23 -28.53
C GLY A 346 6.97 12.33 -27.49
N LYS A 347 5.93 12.77 -26.76
CA LYS A 347 6.10 13.70 -25.64
C LYS A 347 6.83 13.00 -24.50
N GLN A 348 7.80 13.69 -23.90
CA GLN A 348 8.61 13.16 -22.81
C GLN A 348 7.98 13.34 -21.42
N THR A 349 6.94 14.17 -21.33
CA THR A 349 6.28 14.54 -20.09
C THR A 349 4.87 13.94 -19.98
N CYS A 350 4.45 13.65 -18.75
CA CYS A 350 3.09 13.23 -18.41
C CYS A 350 2.36 14.31 -17.61
N LEU A 351 1.10 14.52 -17.93
CA LEU A 351 0.21 15.39 -17.17
C LEU A 351 -0.34 14.63 -15.96
N ALA A 352 -0.47 15.32 -14.83
CA ALA A 352 -1.28 14.83 -13.72
C ALA A 352 -2.74 14.75 -14.17
N GLN A 353 -3.46 13.69 -13.77
CA GLN A 353 -4.87 13.56 -14.13
C GLN A 353 -5.81 14.47 -13.32
N TRP A 354 -5.30 15.14 -12.28
CA TRP A 354 -6.08 16.05 -11.43
C TRP A 354 -5.42 17.42 -11.30
N GLU A 355 -6.22 18.48 -11.33
CA GLU A 355 -5.74 19.88 -11.24
C GLU A 355 -5.11 20.23 -9.88
N ASP A 356 -5.60 19.58 -8.83
CA ASP A 356 -5.14 19.71 -7.44
C ASP A 356 -3.85 18.93 -7.15
N ALA A 357 -3.41 18.06 -8.07
CA ALA A 357 -2.09 17.45 -7.97
C ALA A 357 -0.98 18.43 -8.41
N LYS A 358 0.15 18.40 -7.69
CA LYS A 358 1.32 19.24 -7.98
C LYS A 358 2.61 18.42 -7.99
N PRO A 359 3.50 18.64 -8.98
CA PRO A 359 3.33 19.49 -10.16
C PRO A 359 2.21 19.02 -11.10
N SER A 360 1.75 19.86 -12.03
CA SER A 360 0.72 19.47 -13.01
C SER A 360 1.26 18.61 -14.15
N GLU A 361 2.57 18.56 -14.30
CA GLU A 361 3.28 17.86 -15.36
C GLU A 361 4.65 17.41 -14.85
N ILE A 362 5.06 16.21 -15.24
CA ILE A 362 6.34 15.62 -14.82
C ILE A 362 7.08 15.01 -16.00
N ASP A 363 8.41 15.02 -15.93
CA ASP A 363 9.29 14.33 -16.86
C ASP A 363 9.89 13.11 -16.18
N SER A 364 9.54 11.91 -16.66
CA SER A 364 10.03 10.65 -16.12
C SER A 364 11.55 10.49 -16.21
N ALA A 365 12.21 11.14 -17.19
CA ALA A 365 13.65 11.04 -17.40
C ALA A 365 14.47 11.82 -16.35
N THR A 366 13.87 12.86 -15.75
CA THR A 366 14.52 13.70 -14.73
C THR A 366 13.93 13.50 -13.34
N PHE A 367 12.79 12.83 -13.23
CA PHE A 367 12.15 12.56 -11.96
C PHE A 367 13.03 11.70 -11.04
N THR A 368 13.14 12.13 -9.79
CA THR A 368 13.72 11.35 -8.71
C THR A 368 12.72 11.33 -7.56
N SER A 369 12.36 10.13 -7.09
CA SER A 369 11.51 9.99 -5.91
C SER A 369 12.18 10.65 -4.70
N PRO A 370 11.44 11.43 -3.87
CA PRO A 370 11.96 11.91 -2.60
C PRO A 370 12.46 10.76 -1.74
N ARG A 371 13.43 11.05 -0.87
CA ARG A 371 14.03 10.03 -0.02
C ARG A 371 13.16 9.75 1.20
N GLY A 372 12.84 8.47 1.44
CA GLY A 372 12.16 8.08 2.66
C GLY A 372 13.09 7.76 3.84
N HIS A 373 12.47 7.62 5.01
CA HIS A 373 13.13 7.28 6.27
C HIS A 373 12.20 6.46 7.17
N LEU A 374 12.77 5.70 8.11
CA LEU A 374 11.98 4.97 9.09
C LEU A 374 11.40 5.92 10.14
N VAL A 375 10.12 5.71 10.45
CA VAL A 375 9.39 6.39 11.52
C VAL A 375 8.67 5.34 12.37
N GLN A 376 8.53 5.61 13.67
CA GLN A 376 7.59 4.89 14.51
C GLN A 376 6.33 5.74 14.64
N MET A 377 5.19 5.19 14.22
CA MET A 377 3.90 5.83 14.45
C MET A 377 3.36 5.29 15.78
N GLU A 378 3.39 6.12 16.82
CA GLU A 378 2.71 5.83 18.08
C GLU A 378 1.19 5.94 17.86
N ARG A 379 0.42 5.05 18.49
CA ARG A 379 -1.04 5.15 18.43
C ARG A 379 -1.43 6.50 19.07
N PRO A 380 -2.29 7.32 18.45
CA PRO A 380 -2.78 8.52 19.12
C PRO A 380 -3.40 8.09 20.44
N GLU A 381 -2.96 8.68 21.56
CA GLU A 381 -3.62 8.46 22.85
C GLU A 381 -5.10 8.68 22.63
N THR A 382 -5.90 7.65 22.87
CA THR A 382 -7.35 7.80 22.91
C THR A 382 -7.63 8.89 23.94
N LYS A 383 -7.95 10.11 23.49
CA LYS A 383 -8.60 11.11 24.33
C LYS A 383 -9.91 10.47 24.74
N ILE A 384 -9.92 9.81 25.89
CA ILE A 384 -11.13 9.39 26.58
C ILE A 384 -11.90 10.69 26.78
N LYS A 385 -12.90 10.94 25.93
CA LYS A 385 -13.93 11.93 26.24
C LYS A 385 -14.50 11.48 27.59
N PRO A 386 -14.50 12.33 28.63
CA PRO A 386 -15.19 11.97 29.86
C PRO A 386 -16.64 11.68 29.50
N SER A 387 -17.04 10.42 29.66
CA SER A 387 -18.41 9.99 29.47
C SER A 387 -19.28 10.83 30.39
N HIS A 388 -20.18 11.62 29.82
CA HIS A 388 -21.32 12.10 30.58
C HIS A 388 -22.03 10.89 31.17
N SER A 389 -22.15 10.91 32.50
CA SER A 389 -22.97 9.98 33.26
C SER A 389 -24.38 9.94 32.66
N ILE A 390 -24.72 8.83 32.02
CA ILE A 390 -26.11 8.42 31.87
C ILE A 390 -26.21 7.08 32.60
N ALA A 391 -27.13 7.09 33.56
CA ALA A 391 -27.41 6.01 34.47
C ALA A 391 -27.64 4.67 33.76
N SER A 392 -27.23 3.63 34.47
CA SER A 392 -27.62 2.23 34.33
C SER A 392 -28.99 1.99 33.68
N ASN A 393 -29.02 1.06 32.73
CA ASN A 393 -29.95 -0.07 32.75
C ASN A 393 -29.50 -1.19 31.79
N SER A 394 -29.14 -2.32 32.41
CA SER A 394 -29.29 -3.73 31.99
C SER A 394 -29.35 -4.09 30.50
N ALA A 395 -28.41 -4.93 30.05
CA ALA A 395 -28.68 -6.33 29.68
C ALA A 395 -27.37 -7.04 29.25
N ASP A 396 -26.91 -7.95 30.11
CA ASP A 396 -25.94 -8.99 29.76
C ASP A 396 -26.55 -9.99 28.78
N ALA A 397 -25.80 -10.40 27.75
CA ALA A 397 -25.69 -11.79 27.30
C ALA A 397 -24.80 -11.92 26.05
N TYR A 398 -23.54 -12.33 26.23
CA TYR A 398 -22.83 -13.13 25.23
C TYR A 398 -22.33 -14.41 25.93
N PHE A 399 -22.98 -15.52 25.61
CA PHE A 399 -22.60 -16.86 26.03
C PHE A 399 -21.36 -17.32 25.26
N ILE A 400 -20.32 -17.69 26.01
CA ILE A 400 -19.24 -18.58 25.56
C ILE A 400 -19.73 -20.01 25.78
N ARG A 401 -19.71 -20.84 24.74
CA ARG A 401 -19.68 -22.31 24.88
C ARG A 401 -18.37 -22.82 24.30
N GLN A 402 -17.50 -23.30 25.18
CA GLN A 402 -16.52 -24.33 24.86
C GLN A 402 -17.25 -25.69 24.89
N ALA A 403 -16.96 -26.52 23.90
CA ALA A 403 -17.34 -27.92 23.87
C ALA A 403 -16.21 -28.77 24.48
N PRO A 404 -16.49 -30.00 24.95
CA PRO A 404 -15.59 -31.11 24.70
C PRO A 404 -15.65 -31.57 23.24
#